data_AF-A0A0F9KV16-F1
#
_entry.id   AF-A0A0F9KV16-F1
#
_cell.length_a   1.000
_cell.length_b   1.000
_cell.length_c   1.000
_cell.angle_alpha   90.00
_cell.angle_beta   90.00
_cell.angle_gamma   90.00
#
_symmetry.space_group_name_H-M   'P 1'
#
loop_
_entity.id
_entity.type
_entity.pdbx_description
1 polymer ?
#
loop_
_entity_poly.entity_id
_entity_poly.type
_entity_poly.pdbx_seq_one_letter_code
_entity_poly.pdbx_strand_id
1 'polypeptide(L)'
;MNTSEASIRAFIMDEVERQGFDLSAQEGIIRVSWMTMAWWYAQEKYAERKRPTVGDILYLASYVEPGRNKRGFRQMPVGVRGLLMPDWDVLPGAVKRLVDNSEHLTPLRFYAEFEALHPFVDGNGRVGAILYNWLRGTLDAPEVPADMFEGTGRLVTGPNLQNIPIRTELGEAVRKTFINNPIQGADEEVGYIVEPDIGKHACADDDCRSCHNCGIIGVDISGPWNLCDECDNEYTGGERVIEAGGLR
;
A
#
# COMPACT_ATOMS: atom_id res chain seq x y z
N MET A 1 -19.93 -25.06 -9.75
CA MET A 1 -18.68 -24.40 -9.32
C MET A 1 -17.75 -25.45 -8.79
N ASN A 2 -16.49 -25.43 -9.24
CA ASN A 2 -15.45 -26.24 -8.64
C ASN A 2 -15.29 -25.83 -7.16
N THR A 3 -15.01 -26.77 -6.26
CA THR A 3 -14.90 -26.48 -4.81
C THR A 3 -13.81 -25.44 -4.53
N SER A 4 -12.74 -25.39 -5.35
CA SER A 4 -11.70 -24.37 -5.27
C SER A 4 -12.19 -22.96 -5.61
N GLU A 5 -12.98 -22.79 -6.68
CA GLU A 5 -13.52 -21.48 -7.09
C GLU A 5 -14.42 -20.88 -6.02
N ALA A 6 -15.27 -21.71 -5.39
CA ALA A 6 -16.14 -21.26 -4.32
C ALA A 6 -15.33 -20.82 -3.09
N SER A 7 -14.27 -21.57 -2.74
CA SER A 7 -13.37 -21.24 -1.62
C SER A 7 -12.58 -19.95 -1.88
N ILE A 8 -12.06 -19.75 -3.09
CA ILE A 8 -11.35 -18.53 -3.48
C ILE A 8 -12.28 -17.32 -3.40
N ARG A 9 -13.49 -17.45 -3.95
CA ARG A 9 -14.47 -16.36 -3.93
C ARG A 9 -14.86 -15.97 -2.51
N ALA A 10 -15.13 -16.95 -1.64
CA ALA A 10 -15.45 -16.70 -0.24
C ALA A 10 -14.31 -15.95 0.46
N PHE A 11 -13.06 -16.42 0.30
CA PHE A 11 -11.90 -15.75 0.87
C PHE A 11 -11.75 -14.29 0.42
N ILE A 12 -11.91 -14.02 -0.89
CA ILE A 12 -11.81 -12.65 -1.43
C ILE A 12 -12.91 -11.75 -0.84
N MET A 13 -14.14 -12.26 -0.74
CA MET A 13 -15.26 -11.51 -0.16
C MET A 13 -14.99 -11.18 1.31
N ASP A 14 -14.57 -12.18 2.09
CA ASP A 14 -14.26 -12.02 3.52
C ASP A 14 -13.11 -11.01 3.72
N GLU A 15 -12.06 -11.07 2.89
CA GLU A 15 -10.92 -10.15 3.01
C GLU A 15 -11.29 -8.70 2.64
N VAL A 16 -12.16 -8.50 1.66
CA VAL A 16 -12.67 -7.16 1.30
C VAL A 16 -13.57 -6.63 2.41
N GLU A 17 -14.49 -7.44 2.94
CA GLU A 17 -15.39 -7.05 4.03
C GLU A 17 -14.62 -6.73 5.31
N ARG A 18 -13.61 -7.54 5.67
CA ARG A 18 -12.74 -7.34 6.85
C ARG A 18 -12.01 -5.99 6.81
N GLN A 19 -11.78 -5.43 5.63
CA GLN A 19 -11.16 -4.11 5.44
C GLN A 19 -12.18 -2.96 5.45
N GLY A 20 -13.44 -3.24 5.80
CA GLY A 20 -14.48 -2.24 6.04
C GLY A 20 -15.33 -1.89 4.82
N PHE A 21 -15.23 -2.65 3.73
CA PHE A 21 -16.04 -2.40 2.53
C PHE A 21 -17.36 -3.17 2.59
N ASP A 22 -18.47 -2.45 2.40
CA ASP A 22 -19.80 -3.04 2.28
C ASP A 22 -19.92 -3.80 0.94
N LEU A 23 -20.08 -5.13 1.01
CA LEU A 23 -20.20 -6.00 -0.16
C LEU A 23 -21.52 -5.82 -0.92
N SER A 24 -22.51 -5.14 -0.35
CA SER A 24 -23.75 -4.77 -1.03
C SER A 24 -23.63 -3.44 -1.77
N ALA A 25 -22.66 -2.60 -1.40
CA ALA A 25 -22.37 -1.35 -2.07
C ALA A 25 -21.55 -1.58 -3.36
N GLN A 26 -21.73 -0.70 -4.34
CA GLN A 26 -20.99 -0.73 -5.59
C GLN A 26 -19.47 -0.75 -5.37
N GLU A 27 -19.01 -0.02 -4.35
CA GLU A 27 -17.60 0.06 -3.99
C GLU A 27 -17.01 -1.30 -3.56
N GLY A 28 -17.69 -2.05 -2.69
CA GLY A 28 -17.25 -3.37 -2.26
C GLY A 28 -17.29 -4.39 -3.39
N ILE A 29 -18.35 -4.36 -4.22
CA ILE A 29 -18.48 -5.24 -5.40
C ILE A 29 -17.31 -5.04 -6.38
N ILE A 30 -16.93 -3.78 -6.63
CA ILE A 30 -15.80 -3.45 -7.50
C ILE A 30 -14.48 -3.96 -6.89
N ARG A 31 -14.26 -3.79 -5.59
CA ARG A 31 -13.04 -4.29 -4.92
C ARG A 31 -12.93 -5.81 -4.90
N VAL A 32 -14.04 -6.52 -4.76
CA VAL A 32 -14.07 -7.99 -4.94
C VAL A 32 -13.62 -8.35 -6.37
N SER A 33 -14.11 -7.62 -7.38
CA SER A 33 -13.74 -7.85 -8.79
C SER A 33 -12.24 -7.58 -9.03
N TRP A 34 -11.72 -6.49 -8.49
CA TRP A 34 -10.31 -6.11 -8.53
C TRP A 34 -9.38 -7.15 -7.89
N MET A 35 -9.71 -7.58 -6.67
CA MET A 35 -8.94 -8.62 -6.00
C MET A 35 -9.04 -9.97 -6.70
N THR A 36 -10.19 -10.28 -7.34
CA THR A 36 -10.35 -11.50 -8.17
C THR A 36 -9.40 -11.50 -9.35
N MET A 37 -9.27 -10.38 -10.09
CA MET A 37 -8.30 -10.27 -11.18
C MET A 37 -6.85 -10.41 -10.70
N ALA A 38 -6.52 -9.80 -9.55
CA ALA A 38 -5.21 -9.96 -8.93
C ALA A 38 -4.93 -11.42 -8.55
N TRP A 39 -5.94 -12.13 -8.05
CA TRP A 39 -5.83 -13.55 -7.68
C TRP A 39 -5.57 -14.44 -8.88
N TRP A 40 -6.29 -14.24 -9.99
CA TRP A 40 -6.07 -14.99 -11.23
C TRP A 40 -4.68 -14.76 -11.80
N TYR A 41 -4.20 -13.51 -11.77
CA TYR A 41 -2.82 -13.21 -12.12
C TYR A 41 -1.82 -14.02 -11.27
N ALA A 42 -2.03 -14.08 -9.95
CA ALA A 42 -1.18 -14.86 -9.06
C ALA A 42 -1.22 -16.36 -9.38
N GLN A 43 -2.40 -16.93 -9.67
CA GLN A 43 -2.52 -18.35 -10.05
C GLN A 43 -1.78 -18.66 -11.36
N GLU A 44 -1.96 -17.82 -12.38
CA GLU A 44 -1.27 -17.95 -13.67
C GLU A 44 0.25 -17.92 -13.47
N LYS A 45 0.75 -16.92 -12.74
CA LYS A 45 2.18 -16.76 -12.48
C LYS A 45 2.75 -17.81 -11.54
N TYR A 46 1.97 -18.35 -10.61
CA TYR A 46 2.40 -19.47 -9.77
C TYR A 46 2.63 -20.77 -10.56
N ALA A 47 1.89 -20.95 -11.66
CA ALA A 47 2.11 -22.06 -12.58
C ALA A 47 3.45 -21.94 -13.32
N GLU A 48 3.86 -20.72 -13.67
CA GLU A 48 5.15 -20.41 -14.32
C GLU A 48 6.33 -20.40 -13.34
N ARG A 49 6.14 -19.78 -12.16
CA ARG A 49 7.18 -19.58 -11.14
C ARG A 49 6.63 -19.65 -9.73
N LYS A 50 7.35 -20.34 -8.84
CA LYS A 50 6.90 -20.56 -7.45
C LYS A 50 7.03 -19.35 -6.54
N ARG A 51 7.74 -18.29 -6.94
CA ARG A 51 7.94 -17.08 -6.14
C ARG A 51 7.63 -15.79 -6.91
N PRO A 52 7.03 -14.79 -6.26
CA PRO A 52 6.75 -13.50 -6.86
C PRO A 52 8.04 -12.66 -6.99
N THR A 53 8.05 -11.80 -7.99
CA THR A 53 9.05 -10.76 -8.24
C THR A 53 8.54 -9.40 -7.74
N VAL A 54 9.41 -8.38 -7.71
CA VAL A 54 8.97 -7.00 -7.46
C VAL A 54 7.93 -6.55 -8.51
N GLY A 55 8.11 -6.97 -9.76
CA GLY A 55 7.15 -6.71 -10.83
C GLY A 55 5.77 -7.30 -10.52
N ASP A 56 5.70 -8.55 -10.02
CA ASP A 56 4.43 -9.16 -9.62
C ASP A 56 3.75 -8.37 -8.50
N ILE A 57 4.51 -7.93 -7.50
CA ILE A 57 3.99 -7.14 -6.38
C ILE A 57 3.36 -5.83 -6.89
N LEU A 58 4.02 -5.14 -7.82
CA LEU A 58 3.49 -3.93 -8.45
C LEU A 58 2.24 -4.22 -9.31
N TYR A 59 2.26 -5.31 -10.08
CA TYR A 59 1.10 -5.73 -10.87
C TYR A 59 -0.11 -6.06 -10.00
N LEU A 60 0.07 -6.84 -8.93
CA LEU A 60 -0.99 -7.16 -7.97
C LEU A 60 -1.58 -5.89 -7.36
N ALA A 61 -0.74 -4.95 -6.93
CA ALA A 61 -1.19 -3.68 -6.38
C ALA A 61 -2.00 -2.84 -7.37
N SER A 62 -1.61 -2.85 -8.66
CA SER A 62 -2.34 -2.18 -9.73
C SER A 62 -3.70 -2.82 -10.01
N TYR A 63 -3.89 -4.10 -9.71
CA TYR A 63 -5.21 -4.73 -9.79
C TYR A 63 -6.05 -4.48 -8.55
N VAL A 64 -5.46 -4.57 -7.35
CA VAL A 64 -6.18 -4.48 -6.07
C VAL A 64 -6.73 -3.08 -5.81
N GLU A 65 -6.00 -2.03 -6.19
CA GLU A 65 -6.42 -0.63 -6.08
C GLU A 65 -5.90 0.18 -7.30
N PRO A 66 -6.50 0.01 -8.49
CA PRO A 66 -5.98 0.54 -9.75
C PRO A 66 -5.84 2.06 -9.77
N GLY A 67 -6.79 2.77 -9.17
CA GLY A 67 -6.75 4.23 -9.08
C GLY A 67 -5.63 4.72 -8.16
N ARG A 68 -5.49 4.11 -6.99
CA ARG A 68 -4.55 4.55 -5.94
C ARG A 68 -3.11 4.12 -6.20
N ASN A 69 -2.92 2.97 -6.85
CA ASN A 69 -1.61 2.36 -7.07
C ASN A 69 -1.12 2.47 -8.52
N LYS A 70 -1.74 3.33 -9.34
CA LYS A 70 -1.35 3.53 -10.76
C LYS A 70 0.13 3.92 -10.94
N ARG A 71 0.73 4.57 -9.94
CA ARG A 71 2.14 5.02 -9.94
C ARG A 71 3.09 4.04 -9.25
N GLY A 72 2.63 2.84 -8.91
CA GLY A 72 3.42 1.84 -8.20
C GLY A 72 3.48 2.13 -6.69
N PHE A 73 4.69 2.13 -6.12
CA PHE A 73 4.88 2.42 -4.71
C PHE A 73 4.36 3.81 -4.34
N ARG A 74 3.89 3.97 -3.10
CA ARG A 74 3.48 5.28 -2.59
C ARG A 74 4.64 6.26 -2.67
N GLN A 75 4.33 7.54 -2.89
CA GLN A 75 5.28 8.66 -2.91
C GLN A 75 4.98 9.66 -1.79
N MET A 76 4.33 9.17 -0.73
CA MET A 76 3.91 9.97 0.41
C MET A 76 4.00 9.16 1.71
N PRO A 77 4.15 9.82 2.86
CA PRO A 77 4.01 9.18 4.16
C PRO A 77 2.60 8.59 4.32
N VAL A 78 2.50 7.45 5.00
CA VAL A 78 1.22 6.84 5.40
C VAL A 78 1.32 6.35 6.83
N GLY A 79 0.20 6.44 7.55
CA GLY A 79 0.05 5.93 8.90
C GLY A 79 -0.87 4.72 8.93
N VAL A 80 -0.53 3.72 9.73
CA VAL A 80 -1.38 2.54 9.96
C VAL A 80 -1.58 2.41 11.47
N ARG A 81 -2.84 2.53 11.93
CA ARG A 81 -3.19 2.45 13.36
C ARG A 81 -2.35 3.37 14.24
N GLY A 82 -2.12 4.61 13.80
CA GLY A 82 -1.33 5.60 14.53
C GLY A 82 0.19 5.45 14.42
N LEU A 83 0.69 4.43 13.70
CA LEU A 83 2.11 4.26 13.45
C LEU A 83 2.49 4.80 12.07
N LEU A 84 3.51 5.65 12.04
CA LEU A 84 4.12 6.10 10.79
C LEU A 84 4.90 4.94 10.16
N MET A 85 4.60 4.65 8.90
CA MET A 85 5.31 3.61 8.12
C MET A 85 6.66 4.15 7.61
N PRO A 86 7.59 3.28 7.15
CA PRO A 86 8.88 3.72 6.62
C PRO A 86 8.76 4.81 5.55
N ASP A 87 9.79 5.64 5.39
CA ASP A 87 9.77 6.67 4.36
C ASP A 87 9.58 6.08 2.96
N TRP A 88 8.85 6.80 2.11
CA TRP A 88 8.41 6.28 0.83
C TRP A 88 9.55 6.10 -0.18
N ASP A 89 10.62 6.89 -0.05
CA ASP A 89 11.79 6.89 -0.91
C ASP A 89 12.66 5.62 -0.74
N VAL A 90 12.65 5.00 0.45
CA VAL A 90 13.38 3.75 0.72
C VAL A 90 12.62 2.50 0.25
N LEU A 91 11.32 2.61 -0.05
CA LEU A 91 10.45 1.46 -0.37
C LEU A 91 10.93 0.62 -1.55
N PRO A 92 11.33 1.18 -2.71
CA PRO A 92 11.75 0.35 -3.84
C PRO A 92 12.92 -0.58 -3.47
N GLY A 93 13.91 -0.04 -2.75
CA GLY A 93 15.04 -0.83 -2.26
C GLY A 93 14.66 -1.84 -1.18
N ALA A 94 13.77 -1.47 -0.26
CA ALA A 94 13.32 -2.35 0.82
C ALA A 94 12.50 -3.54 0.30
N VAL A 95 11.53 -3.29 -0.59
CA VAL A 95 10.72 -4.35 -1.23
C VAL A 95 11.59 -5.25 -2.10
N LYS A 96 12.56 -4.69 -2.84
CA LYS A 96 13.52 -5.49 -3.59
C LYS A 96 14.30 -6.45 -2.68
N ARG A 97 14.84 -5.96 -1.57
CA ARG A 97 15.55 -6.81 -0.59
C ARG A 97 14.65 -7.88 0.01
N LEU A 98 13.39 -7.56 0.32
CA LEU A 98 12.41 -8.53 0.80
C LEU A 98 12.19 -9.66 -0.22
N VAL A 99 12.02 -9.32 -1.50
CA VAL A 99 11.85 -10.29 -2.59
C VAL A 99 13.12 -11.13 -2.80
N ASP A 100 14.29 -10.48 -2.89
CA ASP A 100 15.58 -11.14 -3.09
C ASP A 100 15.88 -12.17 -1.97
N ASN A 101 15.40 -11.93 -0.74
CA ASN A 101 15.60 -12.81 0.40
C ASN A 101 14.40 -13.72 0.71
N SER A 102 13.36 -13.72 -0.13
CA SER A 102 12.11 -14.46 0.11
C SER A 102 12.30 -15.97 0.24
N GLU A 103 13.40 -16.53 -0.27
CA GLU A 103 13.75 -17.93 -0.12
C GLU A 103 14.18 -18.36 1.27
N HIS A 104 14.61 -17.40 2.09
CA HIS A 104 15.01 -17.62 3.48
C HIS A 104 13.89 -17.28 4.48
N LEU A 105 12.73 -16.86 3.99
CA LEU A 105 11.59 -16.46 4.81
C LEU A 105 10.46 -17.49 4.71
N THR A 106 9.77 -17.71 5.83
CA THR A 106 8.48 -18.39 5.80
C THR A 106 7.43 -17.47 5.15
N PRO A 107 6.35 -18.01 4.55
CA PRO A 107 5.28 -17.18 3.98
C PRO A 107 4.71 -16.17 4.98
N LEU A 108 4.51 -16.58 6.24
CA LEU A 108 4.01 -15.71 7.30
C LEU A 108 5.02 -14.59 7.63
N ARG A 109 6.32 -14.89 7.64
CA ARG A 109 7.35 -13.88 7.90
C ARG A 109 7.44 -12.88 6.74
N PHE A 110 7.39 -13.36 5.50
CA PHE A 110 7.35 -12.50 4.31
C PHE A 110 6.13 -11.56 4.37
N TYR A 111 4.95 -12.10 4.67
CA TYR A 111 3.72 -11.31 4.85
C TYR A 111 3.89 -10.23 5.92
N ALA A 112 4.40 -10.58 7.10
CA ALA A 112 4.60 -9.63 8.19
C ALA A 112 5.61 -8.51 7.83
N GLU A 113 6.69 -8.83 7.12
CA GLU A 113 7.65 -7.82 6.64
C GLU A 113 7.05 -6.93 5.54
N PHE A 114 6.26 -7.51 4.63
CA PHE A 114 5.56 -6.75 3.59
C PHE A 114 4.57 -5.74 4.20
N GLU A 115 3.75 -6.18 5.15
CA GLU A 115 2.78 -5.32 5.85
C GLU A 115 3.48 -4.19 6.63
N ALA A 116 4.65 -4.47 7.22
CA ALA A 116 5.44 -3.47 7.94
C ALA A 116 6.11 -2.43 7.03
N LEU A 117 6.38 -2.77 5.75
CA LEU A 117 6.83 -1.78 4.76
C LEU A 117 5.67 -0.90 4.29
N HIS A 118 4.47 -1.48 4.20
CA HIS A 118 3.25 -0.83 3.73
C HIS A 118 3.48 -0.04 2.41
N PRO A 119 3.90 -0.73 1.34
CA PRO A 119 4.51 -0.07 0.19
C PRO A 119 3.55 0.71 -0.72
N PHE A 120 2.24 0.58 -0.52
CA PHE A 120 1.19 1.18 -1.36
C PHE A 120 0.35 2.19 -0.59
N VAL A 121 -0.37 3.03 -1.34
CA VAL A 121 -1.30 4.02 -0.76
C VAL A 121 -2.47 3.30 -0.08
N ASP A 122 -2.95 2.22 -0.69
CA ASP A 122 -4.02 1.38 -0.15
C ASP A 122 -3.91 -0.05 -0.74
N GLY A 123 -4.64 -1.00 -0.17
CA GLY A 123 -4.71 -2.39 -0.61
C GLY A 123 -3.55 -3.25 -0.14
N ASN A 124 -2.69 -2.76 0.77
CA ASN A 124 -1.54 -3.50 1.30
C ASN A 124 -1.95 -4.86 1.87
N GLY A 125 -2.93 -4.91 2.77
CA GLY A 125 -3.41 -6.17 3.35
C GLY A 125 -3.90 -7.20 2.31
N ARG A 126 -4.60 -6.73 1.26
CA ARG A 126 -5.09 -7.58 0.16
C ARG A 126 -3.96 -8.12 -0.70
N VAL A 127 -2.99 -7.28 -1.06
CA VAL A 127 -1.79 -7.71 -1.79
C VAL A 127 -0.98 -8.69 -0.92
N GLY A 128 -0.79 -8.39 0.36
CA GLY A 128 -0.12 -9.25 1.33
C GLY A 128 -0.78 -10.63 1.44
N ALA A 129 -2.11 -10.68 1.52
CA ALA A 129 -2.87 -11.93 1.58
C ALA A 129 -2.69 -12.79 0.31
N ILE A 130 -2.64 -12.18 -0.88
CA ILE A 130 -2.34 -12.87 -2.13
C ILE A 130 -0.91 -13.41 -2.12
N LEU A 131 0.08 -12.59 -1.73
CA LEU A 131 1.49 -12.99 -1.67
C LEU A 131 1.73 -14.12 -0.65
N TYR A 132 1.04 -14.08 0.49
CA TYR A 132 1.07 -15.15 1.49
C TYR A 132 0.62 -16.48 0.88
N ASN A 133 -0.54 -16.48 0.21
CA ASN A 133 -1.09 -17.69 -0.41
C ASN A 133 -0.27 -18.18 -1.60
N TRP A 134 0.33 -17.26 -2.38
CA TRP A 134 1.29 -17.60 -3.43
C TRP A 134 2.50 -18.34 -2.84
N LEU A 135 3.15 -17.76 -1.83
CA LEU A 135 4.35 -18.35 -1.22
C LEU A 135 4.08 -19.65 -0.47
N ARG A 136 2.88 -19.80 0.10
CA ARG A 136 2.44 -21.01 0.78
C ARG A 136 1.98 -22.11 -0.19
N GLY A 137 1.70 -21.75 -1.45
CA GLY A 137 1.16 -22.68 -2.44
C GLY A 137 -0.31 -23.03 -2.21
N THR A 138 -1.08 -22.11 -1.62
CA THR A 138 -2.49 -22.26 -1.23
C THR A 138 -3.43 -21.40 -2.06
N LEU A 139 -3.02 -20.91 -3.23
CA LEU A 139 -3.88 -20.10 -4.11
C LEU A 139 -5.18 -20.81 -4.55
N ASP A 140 -5.18 -22.15 -4.58
CA ASP A 140 -6.37 -22.96 -4.94
C ASP A 140 -7.25 -23.33 -3.74
N ALA A 141 -6.76 -23.10 -2.52
CA ALA A 141 -7.42 -23.37 -1.25
C ALA A 141 -6.92 -22.36 -0.20
N PRO A 142 -7.33 -21.08 -0.31
CA PRO A 142 -6.71 -19.99 0.41
C PRO A 142 -6.81 -20.12 1.93
N GLU A 143 -5.73 -19.68 2.57
CA GLU A 143 -5.61 -19.57 4.01
C GLU A 143 -5.49 -18.10 4.43
N VAL A 144 -6.14 -17.76 5.55
CA VAL A 144 -6.01 -16.45 6.19
C VAL A 144 -4.64 -16.38 6.87
N PRO A 145 -3.82 -15.35 6.60
CA PRO A 145 -2.59 -15.13 7.35
C PRO A 145 -2.93 -14.95 8.85
N ALA A 146 -2.11 -15.52 9.74
CA ALA A 146 -2.28 -15.29 11.17
C ALA A 146 -2.17 -13.78 11.48
N ASP A 147 -3.02 -13.27 12.39
CA ASP A 147 -2.93 -11.87 12.81
C ASP A 147 -1.63 -11.65 13.60
N MET A 148 -0.74 -10.84 13.03
CA MET A 148 0.56 -10.50 13.62
C MET A 148 0.56 -9.12 14.28
N PHE A 149 -0.58 -8.40 14.29
CA PHE A 149 -0.66 -6.97 14.61
C PHE A 149 -1.74 -6.60 15.65
N GLU A 150 -2.26 -7.57 16.41
CA GLU A 150 -3.25 -7.30 17.46
C GLU A 150 -2.72 -6.30 18.51
N GLY A 151 -3.57 -5.31 18.82
CA GLY A 151 -3.53 -4.53 20.07
C GLY A 151 -2.64 -3.28 20.14
N THR A 152 -1.55 -3.15 19.37
CA THR A 152 -0.63 -1.99 19.52
C THR A 152 0.09 -1.54 18.24
N GLY A 153 -0.17 -2.17 17.09
CA GLY A 153 0.60 -1.93 15.86
C GLY A 153 2.06 -2.42 15.93
N ARG A 154 2.49 -2.99 17.06
CA ARG A 154 3.72 -3.78 17.13
C ARG A 154 3.44 -5.16 16.55
N LEU A 155 4.42 -5.70 15.82
CA LEU A 155 4.50 -7.13 15.57
C LEU A 155 4.34 -7.83 16.92
N VAL A 156 3.31 -8.68 17.09
CA VAL A 156 3.13 -9.50 18.27
C VAL A 156 4.40 -10.34 18.41
N THR A 157 5.31 -9.90 19.27
CA THR A 157 6.50 -10.67 19.63
C THR A 157 6.04 -11.77 20.57
N GLY A 158 5.40 -12.80 20.00
CA GLY A 158 5.42 -14.12 20.61
C GLY A 158 6.88 -14.57 20.81
N PRO A 159 7.17 -15.45 21.78
CA PRO A 159 8.50 -15.67 22.36
C PRO A 159 9.59 -16.26 21.44
N ASN A 160 9.45 -16.21 20.11
CA ASN A 160 10.44 -16.76 19.18
C ASN A 160 10.78 -15.91 17.94
N LEU A 161 10.42 -14.62 17.89
CA LEU A 161 10.99 -13.70 16.88
C LEU A 161 12.33 -13.06 17.32
N GLN A 162 12.73 -13.24 18.59
CA GLN A 162 14.02 -12.79 19.11
C GLN A 162 15.15 -13.82 18.91
N ASN A 163 14.82 -15.09 18.69
CA ASN A 163 15.78 -16.20 18.58
C ASN A 163 16.06 -16.68 17.14
N ILE A 164 15.37 -16.11 16.15
CA ILE A 164 15.76 -16.31 14.74
C ILE A 164 16.95 -15.39 14.51
N PRO A 165 18.12 -15.89 14.07
CA PRO A 165 19.29 -15.06 13.82
C PRO A 165 19.00 -14.12 12.64
N ILE A 166 18.46 -12.94 12.94
CA ILE A 166 18.26 -11.85 11.99
C ILE A 166 19.63 -11.22 11.77
N ARG A 167 20.36 -11.69 10.76
CA ARG A 167 21.57 -11.05 10.23
C ARG A 167 21.27 -10.37 8.89
N THR A 168 20.17 -9.63 8.78
CA THR A 168 19.91 -8.79 7.62
C THR A 168 19.82 -7.34 8.06
N GLU A 169 20.55 -6.46 7.36
CA GLU A 169 20.55 -5.01 7.58
C GLU A 169 19.13 -4.42 7.53
N LEU A 170 18.20 -5.06 6.82
CA LEU A 170 16.78 -4.68 6.77
C LEU A 170 16.08 -4.87 8.12
N GLY A 171 16.33 -6.00 8.81
CA GLY A 171 15.75 -6.25 10.13
C GLY A 171 16.30 -5.31 11.20
N GLU A 172 17.57 -4.94 11.11
CA GLU A 172 18.17 -3.91 11.97
C GLU A 172 17.69 -2.49 11.62
N ALA A 173 17.55 -2.16 10.34
CA ALA A 173 17.04 -0.86 9.91
C ALA A 173 15.59 -0.66 10.40
N VAL A 174 14.73 -1.65 10.17
CA VAL A 174 13.35 -1.65 10.69
C VAL A 174 13.35 -1.56 12.21
N ARG A 175 14.15 -2.37 12.92
CA ARG A 175 14.28 -2.27 14.39
C ARG A 175 14.78 -0.91 14.87
N LYS A 176 15.74 -0.28 14.19
CA LYS A 176 16.27 1.05 14.55
C LYS A 176 15.20 2.13 14.40
N THR A 177 14.33 2.04 13.39
CA THR A 177 13.18 2.95 13.25
C THR A 177 12.16 2.76 14.39
N PHE A 178 12.01 1.54 14.92
CA PHE A 178 11.11 1.23 16.04
C PHE A 178 11.69 1.50 17.44
N ILE A 179 13.02 1.49 17.62
CA ILE A 179 13.68 1.63 18.93
C ILE A 179 14.15 3.07 19.20
N ASN A 180 14.49 3.86 18.18
CA ASN A 180 15.09 5.19 18.35
C ASN A 180 14.08 6.34 18.46
N ASN A 181 12.77 6.07 18.39
CA ASN A 181 11.74 7.01 18.81
C ASN A 181 11.23 6.57 20.19
N PRO A 182 11.88 6.97 21.30
CA PRO A 182 11.34 6.71 22.62
C PRO A 182 9.97 7.39 22.71
N ILE A 183 8.96 6.59 23.07
CA ILE A 183 7.66 7.06 23.55
C ILE A 183 7.97 8.08 24.65
N GLN A 184 7.78 9.36 24.38
CA GLN A 184 7.69 10.35 25.44
C GLN A 184 6.48 9.96 26.27
N GLY A 185 6.72 9.67 27.55
CA GLY A 185 5.71 9.21 28.49
C GLY A 185 4.52 10.16 28.50
N ALA A 186 3.34 9.56 28.36
CA ALA A 186 2.08 10.20 28.68
C ALA A 186 2.09 10.55 30.16
N ASP A 187 2.29 11.83 30.49
CA ASP A 187 1.94 12.45 31.77
C ASP A 187 1.96 14.00 31.65
N GLU A 188 1.66 14.56 30.48
CA GLU A 188 1.25 15.96 30.37
C GLU A 188 -0.16 16.04 29.81
N GLU A 189 -0.99 16.80 30.50
CA GLU A 189 -2.39 17.09 30.23
C GLU A 189 -2.50 17.89 28.93
N VAL A 190 -2.44 17.21 27.77
CA VAL A 190 -2.59 17.85 26.47
C VAL A 190 -4.08 18.02 26.18
N GLY A 191 -4.52 19.28 26.25
CA GLY A 191 -5.86 19.70 25.86
C GLY A 191 -6.21 19.22 24.45
N TYR A 192 -7.50 18.95 24.26
CA TYR A 192 -8.09 18.57 22.98
C TYR A 192 -7.56 19.45 21.84
N ILE A 193 -6.74 18.88 20.96
CA ILE A 193 -6.58 19.38 19.60
C ILE A 193 -7.77 18.84 18.83
N VAL A 194 -8.74 19.71 18.56
CA VAL A 194 -9.72 19.49 17.51
C VAL A 194 -8.92 19.39 16.21
N GLU A 195 -9.00 18.25 15.54
CA GLU A 195 -8.43 18.05 14.20
C GLU A 195 -8.88 19.21 13.28
N PRO A 196 -7.97 19.96 12.63
CA PRO A 196 -8.42 20.80 11.53
C PRO A 196 -8.79 19.89 10.37
N ASP A 197 -10.02 20.03 9.87
CA ASP A 197 -10.51 19.44 8.64
C ASP A 197 -9.40 19.39 7.57
N ILE A 198 -8.93 18.20 7.22
CA ILE A 198 -8.12 18.00 6.01
C ILE A 198 -9.11 18.06 4.83
N GLY A 199 -9.49 19.29 4.49
CA GLY A 199 -10.49 19.60 3.49
C GLY A 199 -10.79 21.08 3.47
N LYS A 200 -10.10 21.80 2.57
CA LYS A 200 -10.16 23.26 2.32
C LYS A 200 -9.36 24.09 3.33
N HIS A 201 -8.16 24.49 2.92
CA HIS A 201 -7.44 25.61 3.50
C HIS A 201 -7.57 26.78 2.52
N ALA A 202 -7.96 27.94 3.03
CA ALA A 202 -8.00 29.18 2.26
C ALA A 202 -6.55 29.67 2.10
N CYS A 203 -5.84 29.19 1.10
CA CYS A 203 -4.60 29.81 0.65
C CYS A 203 -4.96 31.00 -0.25
N ALA A 204 -4.26 32.12 -0.09
CA ALA A 204 -4.28 33.18 -1.10
C ALA A 204 -3.63 32.64 -2.39
N ASP A 205 -3.98 33.20 -3.55
CA ASP A 205 -3.56 32.71 -4.89
C ASP A 205 -2.04 32.51 -5.04
N ASP A 206 -1.25 33.24 -4.26
CA ASP A 206 0.21 33.17 -4.28
C ASP A 206 0.76 31.95 -3.51
N ASP A 207 0.05 31.45 -2.49
CA ASP A 207 0.48 30.34 -1.62
C ASP A 207 0.17 28.95 -2.21
N CYS A 208 -0.84 28.85 -3.09
CA CYS A 208 -1.21 27.58 -3.74
C CYS A 208 -0.07 27.04 -4.63
N ARG A 209 0.72 27.94 -5.21
CA ARG A 209 1.83 27.65 -6.13
C ARG A 209 2.98 26.90 -5.45
N SER A 210 3.24 27.21 -4.18
CA SER A 210 4.29 26.57 -3.38
C SER A 210 3.88 25.18 -2.88
N CYS A 211 2.59 25.00 -2.55
CA CYS A 211 2.06 23.71 -2.08
C CYS A 211 1.92 22.66 -3.19
N HIS A 212 1.63 23.08 -4.43
CA HIS A 212 1.34 22.16 -5.54
C HIS A 212 2.40 22.12 -6.65
N ASN A 213 3.47 22.91 -6.55
CA ASN A 213 4.58 22.96 -7.52
C ASN A 213 4.11 23.17 -8.98
N CYS A 214 3.03 23.92 -9.16
CA CYS A 214 2.47 24.26 -10.47
C CYS A 214 3.15 25.54 -10.98
N GLY A 215 4.10 25.41 -11.89
CA GLY A 215 4.93 26.51 -12.42
C GLY A 215 4.23 27.46 -13.40
N ILE A 216 2.90 27.51 -13.41
CA ILE A 216 2.09 28.24 -14.40
C ILE A 216 1.57 29.54 -13.76
N ILE A 217 1.64 30.65 -14.49
CA ILE A 217 1.27 32.00 -14.01
C ILE A 217 0.07 32.50 -14.80
N GLY A 218 -0.95 33.03 -14.11
CA GLY A 218 -2.06 33.77 -14.73
C GLY A 218 -3.30 32.94 -15.08
N VAL A 219 -3.46 31.77 -14.46
CA VAL A 219 -4.65 30.92 -14.57
C VAL A 219 -5.47 30.96 -13.29
N ASP A 220 -6.80 30.98 -13.46
CA ASP A 220 -7.77 30.99 -12.37
C ASP A 220 -7.76 29.62 -11.67
N ILE A 221 -7.92 29.62 -10.34
CA ILE A 221 -7.99 28.38 -9.55
C ILE A 221 -9.45 28.16 -9.19
N SER A 222 -10.04 27.08 -9.70
CA SER A 222 -11.46 26.77 -9.45
C SER A 222 -11.69 25.25 -9.30
N GLY A 223 -12.81 24.86 -8.69
CA GLY A 223 -13.19 23.45 -8.50
C GLY A 223 -13.03 22.93 -7.06
N PRO A 224 -13.53 21.71 -6.78
CA PRO A 224 -13.65 21.17 -5.41
C PRO A 224 -12.30 20.92 -4.71
N TRP A 225 -11.19 20.99 -5.46
CA TRP A 225 -9.84 20.67 -4.99
C TRP A 225 -8.85 21.86 -5.09
N ASN A 226 -9.31 23.05 -5.49
CA ASN A 226 -8.47 24.23 -5.69
C ASN A 226 -7.23 23.96 -6.60
N LEU A 227 -7.44 23.30 -7.75
CA LEU A 227 -6.41 23.13 -8.78
C LEU A 227 -6.63 24.16 -9.91
N CYS A 228 -5.59 24.53 -10.64
CA CYS A 228 -5.75 25.36 -11.82
C CYS A 228 -6.30 24.55 -13.00
N ASP A 229 -6.97 25.21 -13.95
CA ASP A 229 -7.62 24.58 -15.10
C ASP A 229 -6.66 23.70 -15.93
N GLU A 230 -5.36 24.02 -16.00
CA GLU A 230 -4.39 23.16 -16.72
C GLU A 230 -4.09 21.85 -15.95
N CYS A 231 -3.94 21.90 -14.63
CA CYS A 231 -3.75 20.70 -13.80
C CYS A 231 -5.03 19.87 -13.68
N ASP A 232 -6.20 20.52 -13.72
CA ASP A 232 -7.50 19.85 -13.68
C ASP A 232 -7.79 19.14 -15.02
N ASN A 233 -7.37 19.73 -16.14
CA ASN A 233 -7.54 19.15 -17.48
C ASN A 233 -6.55 18.01 -17.80
N GLU A 234 -5.30 18.02 -17.32
CA GLU A 234 -4.38 16.86 -17.47
C GLU A 234 -4.94 15.58 -16.79
N TYR A 235 -5.95 15.71 -15.92
CA TYR A 235 -6.58 14.60 -15.21
C TYR A 235 -7.71 13.90 -15.98
N THR A 236 -8.22 14.45 -17.08
CA THR A 236 -9.43 13.92 -17.75
C THR A 236 -9.22 13.23 -19.10
N GLY A 237 -8.03 13.26 -19.73
CA GLY A 237 -7.78 12.35 -20.84
C GLY A 237 -6.58 12.65 -21.74
N GLY A 238 -5.83 11.58 -22.08
CA GLY A 238 -5.30 11.33 -23.42
C GLY A 238 -4.06 12.11 -23.92
N GLU A 239 -2.97 11.36 -24.13
CA GLU A 239 -1.85 11.55 -25.08
C GLU A 239 -1.03 12.86 -25.06
N ARG A 240 0.22 12.77 -24.57
CA ARG A 240 1.30 13.69 -24.98
C ARG A 240 1.89 13.21 -26.31
N VAL A 241 1.61 13.95 -27.39
CA VAL A 241 2.50 14.00 -28.56
C VAL A 241 3.67 14.91 -28.22
N ILE A 242 4.88 14.36 -28.20
CA ILE A 242 6.12 15.14 -28.16
C ILE A 242 6.53 15.37 -29.62
N GLU A 243 6.43 16.60 -30.11
CA GLU A 243 7.29 17.05 -31.22
C GLU A 243 8.16 18.20 -30.74
N ALA A 244 9.46 17.91 -30.69
CA ALA A 244 10.51 18.91 -30.56
C ALA A 244 10.73 19.55 -31.94
N GLY A 245 10.61 20.88 -32.01
CA GLY A 245 10.88 21.67 -33.21
C GLY A 245 11.57 22.97 -32.81
N GLY A 246 12.88 23.01 -32.98
CA GLY A 246 13.76 24.06 -32.47
C GLY A 246 13.70 25.40 -33.21
N LEU A 247 14.31 26.38 -32.53
CA LEU A 247 15.07 27.52 -33.04
C LEU A 247 14.36 28.50 -33.99
N ARG A 248 14.08 29.70 -33.48
CA ARG A 248 14.84 30.93 -33.82
C ARG A 248 14.64 32.00 -32.75
#